data_AF-A0A951KCL3-F1
#
_entry.id   AF-A0A951KCL3-F1
#
_cell.length_a   1.000
_cell.length_b   1.000
_cell.length_c   1.000
_cell.angle_alpha   90.00
_cell.angle_beta   90.00
_cell.angle_gamma   90.00
#
_symmetry.space_group_name_H-M   'P 1'
#
loop_
_entity.id
_entity.type
_entity.pdbx_description
1 polymer ?
#
loop_
_entity_poly.entity_id
_entity_poly.type
_entity_poly.pdbx_seq_one_letter_code
_entity_poly.pdbx_strand_id
1 'polypeptide(L)'
;MRCEELAEVVSASDEGVVVDDWRARRHVETCLRCQAELVRYRKLVRALRALRGDLLQPEAGLVADVMACLEDAGERHALRSLLSGHKVAYVGGLAVATAGAAGAFVIASRTRGRRVALAG
;
A
#
# COMPACT_ATOMS: atom_id res chain seq x y z
N MET A 1 27.53 8.57 -8.80
CA MET A 1 26.13 8.90 -9.15
C MET A 1 26.11 9.38 -10.58
N ARG A 2 25.19 8.85 -11.37
CA ARG A 2 24.88 9.34 -12.72
C ARG A 2 23.71 10.32 -12.68
N CYS A 3 23.54 11.12 -13.74
CA CYS A 3 22.46 12.11 -13.80
C CYS A 3 21.07 11.45 -13.73
N GLU A 4 20.91 10.27 -14.33
CA GLU A 4 19.65 9.52 -14.32
C GLU A 4 19.25 9.08 -12.91
N GLU A 5 20.24 8.65 -12.10
CA GLU A 5 20.02 8.24 -10.71
C GLU A 5 19.57 9.40 -9.82
N LEU A 6 20.02 10.63 -10.12
CA LEU A 6 19.57 11.82 -9.39
C LEU A 6 18.08 12.11 -9.65
N ALA A 7 17.60 11.89 -10.88
CA ALA A 7 16.21 12.17 -11.24
C ALA A 7 15.24 11.31 -10.41
N GLU A 8 15.58 10.04 -10.20
CA GLU A 8 14.81 9.13 -9.35
C GLU A 8 14.75 9.63 -7.90
N VAL A 9 15.90 10.00 -7.31
CA VAL A 9 15.98 10.53 -5.93
C VAL A 9 15.14 11.79 -5.76
N VAL A 10 15.19 12.72 -6.73
CA VAL A 10 14.44 13.97 -6.69
C VAL A 10 12.94 13.72 -6.80
N SER A 11 12.52 12.76 -7.63
CA SER A 11 11.10 12.39 -7.80
C SER A 11 10.50 11.70 -6.58
N ALA A 12 11.30 10.95 -5.82
CA ALA A 12 10.88 10.28 -4.60
C ALA A 12 10.71 11.22 -3.39
N SER A 13 11.14 12.48 -3.52
CA SER A 13 11.10 13.46 -2.43
C SER A 13 9.72 14.14 -2.35
N ASP A 14 8.96 13.84 -1.29
CA ASP A 14 7.58 14.30 -1.10
C ASP A 14 7.49 15.79 -0.69
N GLU A 15 8.43 16.24 0.14
CA GLU A 15 8.43 17.59 0.73
C GLU A 15 9.45 18.53 0.09
N GLY A 16 9.36 18.69 -1.23
CA GLY A 16 10.22 19.60 -1.95
C GLY A 16 11.65 19.06 -2.11
N VAL A 17 12.39 19.70 -3.01
CA VAL A 17 13.68 19.22 -3.50
C VAL A 17 14.79 19.41 -2.47
N VAL A 18 14.73 18.63 -1.40
CA VAL A 18 15.81 18.45 -0.45
C VAL A 18 16.52 17.17 -0.84
N VAL A 19 17.72 17.33 -1.39
CA VAL A 19 18.58 16.20 -1.75
C VAL A 19 19.29 15.77 -0.48
N ASP A 20 18.80 14.73 0.18
CA ASP A 20 19.32 14.28 1.48
C ASP A 20 20.59 13.41 1.34
N ASP A 21 20.75 12.74 0.20
CA ASP A 21 21.97 11.98 -0.13
C ASP A 21 23.15 12.92 -0.44
N TRP A 22 24.25 12.73 0.29
CA TRP A 22 25.49 13.50 0.12
C TRP A 22 26.10 13.33 -1.29
N ARG A 23 25.98 12.14 -1.91
CA ARG A 23 26.51 11.91 -3.26
C ARG A 23 25.75 12.73 -4.29
N ALA A 24 24.43 12.80 -4.10
CA ALA A 24 23.53 13.59 -4.91
C ALA A 24 23.78 15.09 -4.76
N ARG A 25 24.00 15.59 -3.53
CA ARG A 25 24.40 16.99 -3.31
C ARG A 25 25.70 17.35 -4.03
N ARG A 26 26.75 16.53 -3.88
CA ARG A 26 28.04 16.76 -4.52
C ARG A 26 27.97 16.70 -6.04
N HIS A 27 27.12 15.83 -6.60
CA HIS A 27 26.89 15.78 -8.03
C HIS A 27 26.18 17.05 -8.54
N VAL A 28 25.14 17.50 -7.84
CA VAL A 28 24.42 18.75 -8.18
C VAL A 28 25.34 19.97 -8.10
N GLU A 29 26.23 20.05 -7.12
CA GLU A 29 27.19 21.16 -6.99
C GLU A 29 28.15 21.27 -8.19
N THR A 30 28.44 20.14 -8.86
CA THR A 30 29.42 20.06 -9.95
C THR A 30 28.80 19.96 -11.34
N CYS A 31 27.52 19.55 -11.46
CA CYS A 31 26.86 19.29 -12.73
C CYS A 31 25.79 20.35 -13.07
N LEU A 32 26.10 21.23 -14.02
CA LEU A 32 25.17 22.29 -14.48
C LEU A 32 23.84 21.77 -15.02
N ARG A 33 23.85 20.60 -15.68
CA ARG A 33 22.62 19.96 -16.17
C ARG A 33 21.68 19.63 -15.02
N CYS A 34 22.19 18.99 -13.98
CA CYS A 34 21.43 18.63 -12.80
C CYS A 34 20.95 19.88 -12.03
N GLN A 35 21.75 20.94 -11.97
CA GLN A 35 21.30 22.23 -11.40
C GLN A 35 20.10 22.80 -12.14
N ALA A 36 20.14 22.80 -13.48
CA ALA A 36 19.03 23.28 -14.31
C ALA A 36 17.77 22.41 -14.14
N GLU A 37 17.93 21.09 -14.10
CA GLU A 37 16.83 20.15 -13.85
C GLU A 37 16.21 20.37 -12.47
N LEU A 38 17.00 20.54 -11.40
CA LEU A 38 16.48 20.84 -10.06
C LEU A 38 15.68 22.14 -10.02
N VAL A 39 16.15 23.20 -10.68
CA VAL A 39 15.42 24.48 -10.75
C VAL A 39 14.09 24.29 -11.48
N ARG A 40 14.08 23.54 -12.59
CA ARG A 40 12.86 23.24 -13.35
C ARG A 40 11.87 22.45 -12.50
N TYR A 41 12.33 21.42 -11.80
CA TYR A 41 11.49 20.61 -10.92
C TYR A 41 10.90 21.45 -9.76
N ARG A 42 11.72 22.30 -9.12
CA ARG A 42 11.23 23.23 -8.08
C ARG A 42 10.14 24.17 -8.60
N LYS A 43 10.27 24.68 -9.83
CA LYS A 43 9.24 25.52 -10.46
C LYS A 43 7.94 24.74 -10.67
N LEU A 44 8.03 23.50 -11.17
CA LEU A 44 6.87 22.63 -11.36
C LEU A 44 6.16 22.34 -10.04
N VAL A 45 6.89 21.94 -8.99
CA VAL A 45 6.30 21.68 -7.66
C VAL A 45 5.65 22.94 -7.09
N ARG A 46 6.26 24.12 -7.26
CA ARG A 46 5.64 25.39 -6.85
C ARG A 46 4.33 25.68 -7.57
N ALA A 47 4.28 25.43 -8.89
CA ALA A 47 3.06 25.61 -9.67
C ALA A 47 1.95 24.63 -9.23
N LEU A 48 2.29 23.36 -9.02
CA LEU A 48 1.34 22.37 -8.49
C LEU A 48 0.83 22.75 -7.09
N ARG A 49 1.70 23.29 -6.23
CA ARG A 49 1.29 23.76 -4.90
C ARG A 49 0.39 25.00 -4.97
N ALA A 50 0.59 25.89 -5.93
CA ALA A 50 -0.31 27.02 -6.14
C ALA A 50 -1.73 26.54 -6.49
N LEU A 51 -1.84 25.51 -7.32
CA LEU A 51 -3.12 24.88 -7.68
C LEU A 51 -3.78 24.10 -6.54
N ARG A 52 -3.03 23.71 -5.50
CA ARG A 52 -3.56 22.95 -4.35
C ARG A 52 -4.59 23.75 -3.53
N GLY A 53 -4.56 25.08 -3.59
CA GLY A 53 -5.52 25.94 -2.89
C GLY A 53 -6.90 26.00 -3.56
N ASP A 54 -6.98 25.70 -4.85
CA ASP A 54 -8.21 25.80 -5.65
C ASP A 54 -9.06 24.51 -5.55
N LEU A 55 -9.07 23.89 -4.37
CA LEU A 55 -9.89 22.71 -4.13
C LEU A 55 -11.32 23.12 -3.82
N LEU A 56 -12.26 22.45 -4.48
CA LEU A 56 -13.68 22.54 -4.16
C LEU A 56 -13.88 22.15 -2.69
N GLN A 57 -14.63 22.97 -1.96
CA GLN A 57 -15.05 22.64 -0.61
C GLN A 57 -15.78 21.28 -0.66
N PRO A 58 -15.35 20.25 0.11
CA PRO A 58 -16.07 18.99 0.14
C PRO A 58 -17.49 19.22 0.66
N GLU A 59 -18.44 18.44 0.15
CA GLU A 59 -19.82 18.49 0.62
C GLU A 59 -19.87 18.28 2.14
N ALA A 60 -20.72 19.05 2.83
CA ALA A 60 -20.89 18.92 4.26
C ALA A 60 -21.37 17.50 4.58
N GLY A 61 -20.56 16.74 5.31
CA GLY A 61 -20.84 15.33 5.65
C GLY A 61 -19.89 14.33 5.01
N LEU A 62 -19.21 14.66 3.91
CA LEU A 62 -18.31 13.71 3.21
C LEU A 62 -17.21 13.14 4.13
N VAL A 63 -16.67 13.97 5.02
CA VAL A 63 -15.66 13.52 6.00
C VAL A 63 -16.27 12.50 6.97
N ALA A 64 -17.49 12.74 7.45
CA ALA A 64 -18.17 11.81 8.34
C ALA A 64 -18.51 10.50 7.61
N ASP A 65 -18.95 10.57 6.36
CA ASP A 65 -19.24 9.40 5.54
C ASP A 65 -17.99 8.55 5.28
N VAL A 66 -16.85 9.19 4.97
CA VAL A 66 -15.57 8.50 4.80
C VAL A 66 -15.14 7.83 6.11
N MET A 67 -15.28 8.51 7.24
CA MET A 67 -14.95 7.93 8.55
C MET A 67 -15.84 6.73 8.87
N ALA A 68 -17.16 6.84 8.67
CA ALA A 68 -18.08 5.74 8.84
C ALA A 68 -17.75 4.55 7.92
N CYS A 69 -17.36 4.83 6.66
CA CYS A 69 -16.93 3.79 5.73
C CYS A 69 -15.64 3.07 6.20
N LEU A 70 -14.69 3.80 6.77
CA LEU A 70 -13.44 3.24 7.29
C LEU A 70 -13.69 2.41 8.56
N GLU A 71 -14.56 2.89 9.45
CA GLU A 71 -14.97 2.18 10.66
C GLU A 71 -15.65 0.86 10.32
N ASP A 72 -16.65 0.86 9.44
CA ASP A 72 -17.33 -0.35 8.99
C ASP A 72 -16.39 -1.34 8.27
N ALA A 73 -15.42 -0.84 7.48
CA ALA A 73 -14.39 -1.69 6.89
C ALA A 73 -13.46 -2.31 7.97
N GLY A 74 -13.12 -1.52 8.99
CA GLY A 74 -12.34 -1.95 10.16
C GLY A 74 -13.07 -3.00 10.99
N GLU A 75 -14.35 -2.78 11.28
CA GLU A 75 -15.22 -3.72 12.00
C GLU A 75 -15.35 -5.05 11.24
N ARG A 76 -15.61 -5.00 9.93
CA ARG A 76 -15.66 -6.21 9.09
C ARG A 76 -14.33 -6.97 9.09
N HIS A 77 -13.19 -6.27 9.09
CA HIS A 77 -11.87 -6.90 9.19
C HIS A 77 -11.61 -7.51 10.56
N ALA A 78 -11.98 -6.80 11.64
CA ALA A 78 -11.87 -7.28 13.02
C ALA A 78 -12.78 -8.49 13.27
N LEU A 79 -14.03 -8.46 12.84
CA LEU A 79 -14.94 -9.62 12.92
C LEU A 79 -14.40 -10.81 12.13
N ARG A 80 -13.87 -10.58 10.92
CA ARG A 80 -13.26 -11.65 10.10
C ARG A 80 -12.01 -12.23 10.75
N SER A 81 -11.16 -11.40 11.36
CA SER A 81 -9.95 -11.86 12.03
C SER A 81 -10.29 -12.67 13.29
N LEU A 82 -11.25 -12.21 14.10
CA LEU A 82 -11.77 -12.94 15.27
C LEU A 82 -12.40 -14.28 14.88
N LEU A 83 -13.25 -14.30 13.86
CA LEU A 83 -13.85 -15.54 13.34
C LEU A 83 -12.81 -16.49 12.73
N SER A 84 -11.75 -15.96 12.11
CA SER A 84 -10.64 -16.79 11.61
C SER A 84 -9.78 -17.37 12.73
N GLY A 85 -9.56 -16.61 13.81
CA GLY A 85 -8.85 -17.07 15.00
C GLY A 85 -9.63 -18.16 15.74
N HIS A 86 -10.94 -17.98 15.90
CA HIS A 86 -11.81 -19.00 16.50
C HIS A 86 -12.01 -20.23 15.61
N LYS A 87 -11.96 -20.13 14.27
CA LYS A 87 -12.03 -21.31 13.40
C LYS A 87 -10.83 -22.25 13.58
N VAL A 88 -9.64 -21.74 13.92
CA VAL A 88 -8.49 -22.60 14.25
C VAL A 88 -8.72 -23.32 15.59
N ALA A 89 -9.36 -22.65 16.56
CA ALA A 89 -9.74 -23.26 17.84
C ALA A 89 -10.89 -24.28 17.70
N TYR A 90 -11.91 -23.99 16.88
CA TYR A 90 -13.09 -24.86 16.70
C TYR A 90 -12.79 -26.10 15.82
N VAL A 91 -11.81 -26.02 14.93
CA VAL A 91 -11.39 -27.16 14.10
C VAL A 91 -10.51 -28.16 14.88
N GLY A 92 -10.00 -27.80 16.06
CA GLY A 92 -9.28 -28.72 16.96
C GLY A 92 -10.18 -29.69 17.75
N GLY A 93 -11.51 -29.51 17.73
CA GLY A 93 -12.46 -30.22 18.59
C GLY A 93 -13.37 -31.23 17.88
N LEU A 94 -12.89 -31.93 16.85
CA LEU A 94 -13.64 -33.01 16.19
C LEU A 94 -12.79 -34.27 16.04
N ALA A 95 -12.36 -34.81 17.18
CA ALA A 95 -11.96 -36.20 17.32
C ALA A 95 -13.10 -36.94 18.07
N VAL A 96 -14.23 -37.13 17.39
CA VAL A 96 -15.25 -38.09 17.85
C VAL A 96 -14.90 -39.42 17.19
N ALA A 97 -14.42 -40.34 18.02
CA ALA A 97 -14.19 -41.73 17.67
C ALA A 97 -15.52 -42.38 17.26
N THR A 98 -15.77 -42.52 15.96
CA THR A 98 -16.71 -43.53 15.45
C THR A 98 -15.90 -44.70 14.91
N ALA A 99 -15.58 -45.62 15.82
CA ALA A 99 -15.21 -46.97 15.44
C ALA A 99 -16.44 -47.62 14.78
N GLY A 100 -16.36 -47.88 13.47
CA GLY A 100 -17.34 -48.69 12.74
C GLY A 100 -18.08 -47.95 11.63
N ALA A 101 -17.96 -48.52 10.42
CA ALA A 101 -18.65 -48.22 9.17
C ALA A 101 -18.06 -47.12 8.27
N ALA A 102 -17.79 -47.55 7.04
CA ALA A 102 -17.09 -46.84 5.97
C ALA A 102 -17.83 -45.59 5.47
N GLY A 103 -17.07 -44.54 5.11
CA GLY A 103 -17.61 -43.39 4.39
C GLY A 103 -16.71 -42.16 4.51
N ALA A 104 -16.10 -41.78 3.40
CA ALA A 104 -15.08 -40.75 3.27
C ALA A 104 -15.43 -39.36 3.84
N PHE A 105 -14.68 -38.92 4.85
CA PHE A 105 -14.42 -37.49 5.08
C PHE A 105 -12.98 -37.18 4.62
N VAL A 106 -12.82 -37.03 3.31
CA VAL A 106 -11.57 -36.52 2.74
C VAL A 106 -11.47 -35.05 3.10
N ILE A 107 -10.44 -34.78 3.90
CA ILE A 107 -9.91 -33.49 4.31
C ILE A 107 -9.83 -32.51 3.12
N ALA A 108 -10.77 -31.57 3.08
CA ALA A 108 -10.79 -30.46 2.12
C ALA A 108 -9.89 -29.28 2.58
N SER A 109 -8.66 -29.56 3.04
CA SER A 109 -7.67 -28.51 3.35
C SER A 109 -6.65 -28.29 2.21
N ARG A 110 -6.81 -28.95 1.05
CA ARG A 110 -5.82 -28.94 -0.03
C ARG A 110 -5.90 -27.78 -1.03
N THR A 111 -6.80 -26.81 -0.91
CA THR A 111 -6.91 -25.73 -1.91
C THR A 111 -6.14 -24.44 -1.58
N ARG A 112 -5.37 -24.40 -0.48
CA ARG A 112 -4.60 -23.20 -0.11
C ARG A 112 -3.17 -23.15 -0.68
N GLY A 113 -2.90 -23.85 -1.79
CA GLY A 113 -1.54 -24.07 -2.29
C GLY A 113 -1.30 -24.19 -3.80
N ARG A 114 -2.16 -23.63 -4.68
CA ARG A 114 -1.81 -23.47 -6.11
C ARG A 114 -2.03 -22.05 -6.61
N ARG A 115 -0.96 -21.26 -6.55
CA ARG A 115 -0.67 -20.22 -7.55
C ARG A 115 -0.17 -20.91 -8.84
N VAL A 116 -0.32 -20.21 -9.98
CA VAL A 116 0.18 -20.47 -11.36
C VAL A 116 -0.79 -21.32 -12.22
N ALA A 117 -1.24 -20.94 -13.43
CA ALA A 117 -0.77 -19.98 -14.44
C ALA A 117 -1.91 -19.24 -15.16
N LEU A 118 -1.60 -18.05 -15.70
CA LEU A 118 -2.36 -17.36 -16.76
C LEU A 118 -2.22 -18.14 -18.07
N ALA A 119 -3.35 -18.39 -18.75
CA ALA A 119 -3.42 -18.65 -20.19
C ALA A 119 -4.79 -18.16 -20.68
N GLY A 120 -4.77 -17.20 -21.60
CA GLY A 120 -5.93 -16.51 -22.16
C GLY A 120 -5.66 -15.03 -22.29
#